data_AF-A0A1G0SDD0-F1
#
_entry.id   AF-A0A1G0SDD0-F1
#
_cell.length_a   1.000
_cell.length_b   1.000
_cell.length_c   1.000
_cell.angle_alpha   90.00
_cell.angle_beta   90.00
_cell.angle_gamma   90.00
#
_symmetry.space_group_name_H-M   'P 1'
#
loop_
_entity.id
_entity.type
_entity.pdbx_description
1 polymer ?
#
loop_
_entity_poly.entity_id
_entity_poly.type
_entity_poly.pdbx_seq_one_letter_code
_entity_poly.pdbx_strand_id
1 'polypeptide(L)'
;MQTDDLFKRFLDVIDALEKEKVDYILIGGFAMVLHGMPKATQDLDIFVKIHYENIQKLQKALFTVFNDKNVFQINHSELKDYSVVRYGTEEGFYIDVLSKLGTAFSFED
;
A
#
# COMPACT_ATOMS: atom_id res chain seq x y z
N MET A 1 5.43 13.31 11.83
CA MET A 1 5.95 12.01 12.28
C MET A 1 7.48 12.05 12.31
N GLN A 2 8.16 11.51 13.34
CA GLN A 2 9.63 11.37 13.32
C GLN A 2 10.04 10.24 12.36
N THR A 3 11.26 10.25 11.83
CA THR A 3 11.74 9.26 10.84
C THR A 3 11.71 7.82 11.36
N ASP A 4 12.07 7.62 12.63
CA ASP A 4 12.05 6.28 13.25
C ASP A 4 10.63 5.71 13.35
N ASP A 5 9.65 6.60 13.52
CA ASP A 5 8.24 6.26 13.59
C ASP A 5 7.68 5.93 12.20
N LEU A 6 8.18 6.58 11.13
CA LEU A 6 7.85 6.25 9.75
C LEU A 6 8.29 4.83 9.37
N PHE A 7 9.53 4.47 9.68
CA PHE A 7 10.06 3.15 9.33
C PHE A 7 9.35 2.05 10.13
N LYS A 8 9.07 2.30 11.41
CA LYS A 8 8.26 1.38 12.21
C LYS A 8 6.86 1.20 11.61
N ARG A 9 6.20 2.29 11.22
CA ARG A 9 4.87 2.21 10.61
C ARG A 9 4.88 1.44 9.30
N PHE A 10 5.92 1.63 8.48
CA PHE A 10 6.15 0.82 7.29
C PHE A 10 6.20 -0.68 7.63
N LEU A 11 7.00 -1.08 8.63
CA LEU A 11 7.09 -2.48 9.04
C LEU A 11 5.75 -3.04 9.55
N ASP A 12 4.99 -2.25 10.31
CA ASP A 12 3.66 -2.66 10.79
C ASP A 12 2.69 -2.92 9.62
N VAL A 13 2.75 -2.11 8.56
CA VAL A 13 1.95 -2.33 7.34
C VAL A 13 2.37 -3.60 6.63
N ILE A 14 3.67 -3.80 6.38
CA ILE A 14 4.17 -5.00 5.71
C ILE A 14 3.77 -6.26 6.48
N ASP A 15 3.97 -6.29 7.80
CA ASP A 15 3.59 -7.42 8.65
C ASP A 15 2.08 -7.72 8.59
N ALA A 16 1.23 -6.69 8.55
CA ALA A 16 -0.21 -6.87 8.40
C ALA A 16 -0.59 -7.42 7.00
N LEU A 17 0.03 -6.93 5.93
CA LEU A 17 -0.21 -7.42 4.56
C LEU A 17 0.18 -8.90 4.43
N GLU A 18 1.32 -9.29 4.97
CA GLU A 18 1.79 -10.68 5.00
C GLU A 18 0.83 -11.59 5.79
N LYS A 19 0.39 -11.16 6.98
CA LYS A 19 -0.54 -11.93 7.83
C LYS A 19 -1.89 -12.18 7.16
N GLU A 20 -2.42 -11.18 6.46
CA GLU A 20 -3.68 -11.31 5.71
C GLU A 20 -3.49 -11.97 4.34
N LYS A 21 -2.25 -12.28 3.94
CA LYS A 21 -1.89 -12.88 2.65
C LYS A 21 -2.43 -12.06 1.48
N VAL A 22 -2.16 -10.77 1.53
CA VAL A 22 -2.46 -9.84 0.44
C VAL A 22 -1.54 -10.16 -0.75
N ASP A 23 -2.10 -10.24 -1.94
CA ASP A 23 -1.35 -10.33 -3.19
C ASP A 23 -0.94 -8.91 -3.60
N TYR A 24 0.28 -8.52 -3.19
CA TYR A 24 0.87 -7.22 -3.47
C TYR A 24 2.35 -7.33 -3.85
N ILE A 25 2.87 -6.29 -4.48
CA ILE A 25 4.29 -6.08 -4.75
C ILE A 25 4.67 -4.72 -4.15
N LEU A 26 5.70 -4.70 -3.30
CA LEU A 26 6.30 -3.45 -2.83
C LEU A 26 7.10 -2.81 -3.96
N ILE A 27 6.83 -1.55 -4.25
CA ILE A 27 7.53 -0.78 -5.29
C ILE A 27 8.06 0.55 -4.72
N GLY A 28 8.57 1.41 -5.59
CA GLY A 28 8.94 2.78 -5.21
C GLY A 28 10.14 2.88 -4.27
N GLY A 29 10.14 3.92 -3.45
CA GLY A 29 11.31 4.30 -2.64
C GLY A 29 11.68 3.27 -1.57
N PHE A 30 10.69 2.70 -0.88
CA PHE A 30 10.95 1.67 0.13
C PHE A 30 11.54 0.38 -0.47
N ALA A 31 11.09 -0.04 -1.65
CA ALA A 31 11.68 -1.17 -2.37
C ALA A 31 13.18 -0.93 -2.65
N MET A 32 13.54 0.28 -3.10
CA MET A 32 14.95 0.65 -3.33
C MET A 32 15.79 0.59 -2.05
N VAL A 33 15.27 1.12 -0.95
CA VAL A 33 15.95 1.09 0.36
C VAL A 33 16.20 -0.35 0.80
N LEU A 34 15.22 -1.25 0.66
CA LEU A 34 15.39 -2.67 1.01
C LEU A 34 16.46 -3.37 0.16
N HIS A 35 16.62 -2.97 -1.10
CA HIS A 35 17.66 -3.47 -2.00
C HIS A 35 19.01 -2.76 -1.83
N GLY A 36 19.22 -2.01 -0.75
CA GLY A 36 20.49 -1.37 -0.43
C GLY A 36 20.80 -0.14 -1.28
N MET A 37 19.79 0.45 -1.92
CA MET A 37 19.90 1.72 -2.65
C MET A 37 19.29 2.85 -1.81
N PRO A 38 20.10 3.64 -1.08
CA PRO A 38 19.58 4.69 -0.21
C PRO A 38 18.79 5.72 -1.02
N LYS A 39 17.54 5.95 -0.64
CA LYS A 39 16.67 6.93 -1.26
C LYS A 39 15.78 7.58 -0.21
N ALA A 40 15.71 8.90 -0.21
CA ALA A 40 14.70 9.62 0.54
C ALA A 40 13.31 9.32 -0.06
N THR A 41 12.39 8.88 0.80
CA THR A 41 10.99 8.57 0.48
C THR A 41 10.13 8.84 1.71
N GLN A 42 8.85 9.15 1.52
CA GLN A 42 7.93 9.50 2.62
C GLN A 42 6.60 8.74 2.55
N ASP A 43 6.34 8.07 1.44
CA ASP A 43 5.18 7.26 1.16
C ASP A 43 5.58 5.80 0.91
N LEU A 44 4.61 4.92 1.14
CA LEU A 44 4.66 3.49 0.84
C LEU A 44 3.90 3.23 -0.47
N ASP A 45 4.58 2.75 -1.49
CA ASP A 45 3.95 2.39 -2.76
C ASP A 45 3.76 0.87 -2.86
N ILE A 46 2.52 0.42 -3.02
CA ILE A 46 2.19 -1.00 -3.24
C ILE A 46 1.40 -1.19 -4.52
N PHE A 47 1.77 -2.21 -5.29
CA PHE A 47 1.03 -2.66 -6.46
C PHE A 47 0.20 -3.88 -6.10
N VAL A 48 -1.11 -3.87 -6.34
CA VAL A 48 -2.04 -4.87 -5.83
C VAL A 48 -2.83 -5.57 -6.93
N LYS A 49 -3.07 -6.87 -6.73
CA LYS A 49 -3.98 -7.64 -7.59
C LYS A 49 -5.42 -7.21 -7.37
N ILE A 50 -6.11 -6.75 -8.41
CA ILE A 50 -7.50 -6.27 -8.34
C ILE A 50 -8.52 -7.42 -8.34
N HIS A 51 -8.50 -8.24 -7.30
CA HIS A 51 -9.50 -9.28 -7.03
C HIS A 51 -10.29 -8.92 -5.78
N TYR A 52 -11.62 -9.11 -5.78
CA TYR A 52 -12.48 -8.72 -4.65
C TYR A 52 -11.97 -9.23 -3.30
N GLU A 53 -11.60 -10.51 -3.22
CA GLU A 53 -11.06 -11.10 -1.99
C GLU A 53 -9.72 -10.47 -1.58
N ASN A 54 -8.87 -10.12 -2.55
CA ASN A 54 -7.58 -9.49 -2.27
C ASN A 54 -7.76 -8.07 -1.74
N ILE A 55 -8.70 -7.31 -2.29
CA ILE A 55 -9.03 -5.97 -1.81
C ILE A 55 -9.61 -6.04 -0.38
N GLN A 56 -10.42 -7.05 -0.07
CA GLN A 56 -10.91 -7.26 1.30
C GLN A 56 -9.78 -7.57 2.28
N LYS A 57 -8.81 -8.41 1.89
CA LYS A 57 -7.60 -8.67 2.71
C LYS A 57 -6.79 -7.39 2.92
N LEU A 58 -6.57 -6.60 1.86
CA LEU A 58 -5.87 -5.31 1.94
C LEU A 58 -6.58 -4.37 2.93
N GLN A 59 -7.88 -4.20 2.77
CA GLN A 59 -8.68 -3.36 3.67
C GLN A 59 -8.57 -3.82 5.13
N LYS A 60 -8.64 -5.14 5.37
CA LYS A 60 -8.50 -5.72 6.72
C LYS A 60 -7.11 -5.46 7.29
N ALA A 61 -6.05 -5.68 6.52
CA ALA A 61 -4.67 -5.42 6.95
C ALA A 61 -4.47 -3.95 7.34
N LEU A 62 -4.89 -3.01 6.48
CA LEU A 62 -4.78 -1.59 6.76
C LEU A 62 -5.65 -1.17 7.95
N PHE A 63 -6.87 -1.69 8.07
CA PHE A 63 -7.73 -1.44 9.22
C PHE A 63 -7.09 -1.92 10.53
N THR A 64 -6.41 -3.07 10.54
CA THR A 64 -5.69 -3.57 11.73
C THR A 64 -4.57 -2.63 12.17
N VAL A 65 -3.87 -1.99 11.23
CA VAL A 65 -2.76 -1.07 11.55
C VAL A 65 -3.24 0.31 11.99
N PHE A 66 -4.23 0.86 11.28
CA PHE A 66 -4.63 2.26 11.45
C PHE A 66 -5.92 2.44 12.26
N ASN A 67 -6.73 1.40 12.42
CA ASN A 67 -8.06 1.47 13.02
C ASN A 67 -8.93 2.59 12.43
N ASP A 68 -8.75 2.86 11.13
CA ASP A 68 -9.42 3.92 10.39
C ASP A 68 -10.38 3.32 9.37
N LYS A 69 -11.65 3.73 9.40
CA LYS A 69 -12.68 3.25 8.48
C LYS A 69 -12.50 3.79 7.05
N ASN A 70 -11.72 4.85 6.85
CA ASN A 70 -11.47 5.38 5.52
C ASN A 70 -10.70 4.41 4.61
N VAL A 71 -10.00 3.42 5.17
CA VAL A 71 -9.35 2.35 4.38
C VAL A 71 -10.35 1.56 3.53
N PHE A 72 -11.63 1.50 3.93
CA PHE A 72 -12.68 0.83 3.16
C PHE A 72 -13.08 1.60 1.90
N GLN A 73 -12.65 2.85 1.75
CA GLN A 73 -12.81 3.60 0.51
C GLN A 73 -11.88 3.07 -0.59
N ILE A 74 -10.77 2.42 -0.23
CA ILE A 74 -9.89 1.70 -1.17
C ILE A 74 -10.61 0.41 -1.60
N ASN A 75 -11.55 0.54 -2.54
CA ASN A 75 -12.41 -0.55 -2.97
C ASN A 75 -12.16 -0.91 -4.44
N HIS A 76 -12.76 -2.02 -4.87
CA HIS A 76 -12.55 -2.55 -6.21
C HIS A 76 -12.98 -1.57 -7.32
N SER A 77 -14.01 -0.75 -7.13
CA SER A 77 -14.43 0.24 -8.14
C SER A 77 -13.38 1.34 -8.28
N GLU A 78 -12.94 1.91 -7.16
CA GLU A 78 -11.93 2.97 -7.13
C GLU A 78 -10.63 2.53 -7.78
N LEU A 79 -10.14 1.34 -7.45
CA LEU A 79 -8.91 0.78 -8.04
C LEU A 79 -9.08 0.38 -9.52
N LYS A 80 -10.31 0.22 -10.01
CA LYS A 80 -10.56 -0.07 -11.42
C LYS A 80 -10.53 1.21 -12.25
N ASP A 81 -11.15 2.25 -11.71
CA ASP A 81 -11.36 3.55 -12.35
C ASP A 81 -10.11 4.44 -12.26
N TYR A 82 -9.38 4.35 -11.15
CA TYR A 82 -8.12 5.06 -10.93
C TYR A 82 -6.94 4.09 -10.88
N SER A 83 -5.85 4.44 -11.57
CA SER A 83 -4.63 3.60 -11.58
C SER A 83 -3.90 3.62 -10.24
N VAL A 84 -4.08 4.71 -9.47
CA VAL A 84 -3.47 4.93 -8.16
C VAL A 84 -4.52 5.53 -7.24
N VAL A 85 -4.66 4.97 -6.04
CA VAL A 85 -5.46 5.52 -4.94
C VAL A 85 -4.53 5.78 -3.77
N ARG A 86 -4.46 7.03 -3.30
CA ARG A 86 -3.67 7.41 -2.13
C ARG A 86 -4.52 7.36 -0.86
N TYR A 87 -4.07 6.59 0.12
CA TYR A 87 -4.57 6.63 1.49
C TYR A 87 -3.62 7.42 2.36
N GLY A 88 -4.12 8.46 3.03
CA GLY A 88 -3.36 9.28 3.96
C GLY A 88 -3.96 9.21 5.36
N THR A 89 -3.10 9.01 6.37
CA THR A 89 -3.51 9.03 7.78
C THR A 89 -3.46 10.46 8.35
N GLU A 90 -4.16 10.69 9.46
CA GLU A 90 -4.08 11.96 10.20
C GLU A 90 -2.66 12.25 10.73
N GLU A 91 -1.86 11.21 10.94
CA GLU A 91 -0.48 11.28 11.44
C GLU A 91 0.55 11.62 10.34
N GLY A 92 0.10 11.75 9.08
CA GLY A 92 0.94 12.07 7.93
C GLY A 92 1.71 10.87 7.36
N PHE A 93 1.14 9.66 7.47
CA PHE A 93 1.62 8.48 6.75
C PHE A 93 0.80 8.29 5.47
N TYR A 94 1.46 8.04 4.35
CA TYR A 94 0.82 7.92 3.05
C TYR A 94 1.12 6.57 2.41
N ILE A 95 0.08 5.94 1.87
CA ILE A 95 0.17 4.71 1.10
C ILE A 95 -0.45 4.96 -0.28
N ASP A 96 0.33 4.71 -1.33
CA ASP A 96 -0.18 4.64 -2.68
C ASP A 96 -0.49 3.20 -3.04
N VAL A 97 -1.76 2.95 -3.38
CA VAL A 97 -2.25 1.66 -3.82
C VAL A 97 -2.44 1.71 -5.33
N LEU A 98 -1.58 1.00 -6.05
CA LEU A 98 -1.56 0.96 -7.51
C LEU A 98 -2.20 -0.33 -8.01
N SER A 99 -3.03 -0.23 -9.05
CA SER A 99 -3.63 -1.39 -9.73
C SER A 99 -3.15 -1.54 -11.17
N LYS A 100 -2.63 -0.44 -11.76
CA LYS A 100 -2.05 -0.38 -13.11
C LYS A 100 -0.86 0.55 -13.13
N LEU A 101 0.13 0.27 -13.98
CA LEU A 101 1.19 1.21 -14.31
C LEU A 101 0.90 1.83 -15.68
N GLY A 102 0.27 2.99 -15.66
CA GLY A 102 -0.25 3.65 -16.86
C GLY A 102 -1.27 2.75 -17.58
N THR A 103 -1.15 2.65 -18.91
CA THR A 103 -1.98 1.75 -19.73
C THR A 103 -1.24 0.50 -20.17
N ALA A 104 0.01 0.31 -19.71
CA ALA A 104 0.92 -0.70 -20.26
C ALA A 104 1.02 -1.97 -19.42
N PHE A 105 0.88 -1.88 -18.09
CA PHE A 105 1.06 -3.02 -17.19
C PHE A 105 -0.03 -3.11 -16.11
N SER A 106 -0.35 -4.35 -15.77
CA SER A 106 -1.24 -4.84 -14.73
C SER A 106 -0.49 -5.81 -13.80
N PHE A 107 -1.14 -6.29 -12.75
CA PHE A 107 -0.48 -7.14 -11.74
C PHE A 107 0.03 -8.48 -12.28
N GLU A 108 -0.58 -9.01 -13.35
CA GLU A 108 -0.26 -10.33 -13.89
C GLU A 108 0.78 -10.33 -15.02
N ASP A 109 1.24 -9.14 -15.45
CA ASP A 109 2.25 -8.99 -16.51
C ASP A 109 3.67 -9.27 -15.98
#